data_AF-A0A814P0Q0-F1
#
_entry.id   AF-A0A814P0Q0-F1
#
_cell.length_a   1.000
_cell.length_b   1.000
_cell.length_c   1.000
_cell.angle_alpha   90.00
_cell.angle_beta   90.00
_cell.angle_gamma   90.00
#
_symmetry.space_group_name_H-M   'P 1'
#
loop_
_entity.id
_entity.type
_entity.pdbx_description
1 polymer ?
#
loop_
_entity_poly.entity_id
_entity_poly.type
_entity_poly.pdbx_seq_one_letter_code
_entity_poly.pdbx_strand_id
1 'polypeptide(L)'
;MKYKDKGTELIPRGNAKAEGLFEQAASIESSYFDSHANSIVGERIFKKMRGGEPDMNKVAELRRDLAENLDVYENILSSQSYLGGNTFTLADLFHLPLGSLLVKCGEGELFESRPHVKQWWNKISTRQAWKTVQTMT
;
A
#
# COMPACT_ATOMS: atom_id res chain seq x y z
N MET A 1 -17.60 14.65 -10.75
CA MET A 1 -16.41 15.01 -9.95
C MET A 1 -15.82 16.34 -10.42
N LYS A 2 -15.54 17.28 -9.50
CA LYS A 2 -15.04 18.65 -9.78
C LYS A 2 -13.60 18.70 -10.30
N TYR A 3 -12.76 17.74 -9.96
CA TYR A 3 -11.32 17.72 -10.25
C TYR A 3 -10.90 16.67 -11.27
N LYS A 4 -11.87 16.09 -11.97
CA LYS A 4 -11.69 14.91 -12.82
C LYS A 4 -10.68 15.11 -13.97
N ASP A 5 -10.52 16.35 -14.46
CA ASP A 5 -9.62 16.68 -15.57
C ASP A 5 -8.43 17.54 -15.11
N LYS A 6 -8.10 17.50 -13.82
CA LYS A 6 -6.99 18.26 -13.22
C LYS A 6 -5.95 17.33 -12.63
N GLY A 7 -4.70 17.45 -13.11
CA GLY A 7 -3.56 16.68 -12.61
C GLY A 7 -3.47 15.29 -13.24
N THR A 8 -2.82 14.36 -12.52
CA THR A 8 -2.73 12.95 -12.95
C THR A 8 -4.11 12.32 -12.88
N GLU A 9 -4.50 11.58 -13.93
CA GLU A 9 -5.69 10.74 -13.87
C GLU A 9 -5.42 9.54 -12.96
N LEU A 10 -6.19 9.43 -11.87
CA LEU A 10 -5.99 8.39 -10.85
C LEU A 10 -7.10 7.34 -10.83
N ILE A 11 -8.21 7.60 -11.53
CA ILE A 11 -9.32 6.68 -11.71
C ILE A 11 -9.44 6.49 -13.22
N PRO A 12 -9.18 5.29 -13.76
CA PRO A 12 -9.41 5.01 -15.17
C PRO A 12 -10.87 5.32 -15.53
N ARG A 13 -11.10 5.94 -16.68
CA ARG A 13 -12.45 6.28 -17.16
C ARG A 13 -12.60 5.96 -18.64
N GLY A 14 -13.78 5.51 -19.04
CA GLY A 14 -14.10 5.22 -20.43
C GLY A 14 -13.46 3.94 -20.96
N ASN A 15 -12.93 3.11 -20.06
CA ASN A 15 -12.39 1.79 -20.38
C ASN A 15 -12.79 0.80 -19.28
N ALA A 16 -13.83 0.02 -19.55
CA ALA A 16 -14.40 -0.92 -18.59
C ALA A 16 -13.39 -1.94 -18.04
N LYS A 17 -12.40 -2.35 -18.85
CA LYS A 17 -11.35 -3.27 -18.39
C LYS A 17 -10.41 -2.59 -17.41
N ALA A 18 -9.95 -1.38 -17.71
CA ALA A 18 -9.07 -0.63 -16.82
C ALA A 18 -9.79 -0.23 -15.52
N GLU A 19 -11.07 0.16 -15.62
CA GLU A 19 -11.94 0.41 -14.47
C GLU A 19 -12.09 -0.85 -13.60
N GLY A 20 -12.37 -2.01 -14.19
CA GLY A 20 -12.48 -3.27 -13.46
C GLY A 20 -11.20 -3.67 -12.73
N LEU A 21 -10.03 -3.51 -13.36
CA LEU A 21 -8.73 -3.77 -12.71
C LEU A 21 -8.46 -2.80 -11.56
N PHE A 22 -8.80 -1.52 -11.74
CA PHE A 22 -8.69 -0.51 -10.69
C PHE A 22 -9.56 -0.85 -9.48
N GLU A 23 -10.85 -1.14 -9.69
CA GLU A 23 -11.80 -1.49 -8.62
C GLU A 23 -11.37 -2.77 -7.90
N GLN A 24 -10.91 -3.79 -8.64
CA GLN A 24 -10.36 -5.01 -8.06
C GLN A 24 -9.16 -4.70 -7.14
N ALA A 25 -8.20 -3.91 -7.62
CA ALA A 25 -7.01 -3.54 -6.85
C ALA A 25 -7.38 -2.72 -5.59
N ALA A 26 -8.30 -1.77 -5.71
CA ALA A 26 -8.78 -0.96 -4.59
C ALA A 26 -9.52 -1.81 -3.55
N SER A 27 -10.35 -2.77 -3.98
CA SER A 27 -11.03 -3.70 -3.08
C SER A 27 -10.04 -4.60 -2.34
N ILE A 28 -8.99 -5.09 -3.02
CA ILE A 28 -7.95 -5.91 -2.41
C ILE A 28 -7.15 -5.09 -1.38
N GLU A 29 -6.81 -3.85 -1.69
CA GLU A 29 -6.14 -2.94 -0.75
C GLU A 29 -6.96 -2.79 0.53
N SER A 30 -8.23 -2.41 0.40
CA SER A 30 -9.12 -2.20 1.55
C SER A 30 -9.38 -3.47 2.37
N SER A 31 -9.50 -4.62 1.72
CA SER A 31 -9.93 -5.86 2.40
C SER A 31 -8.76 -6.63 3.01
N TYR A 32 -7.58 -6.59 2.39
CA TYR A 32 -6.45 -7.44 2.76
C TYR A 32 -5.19 -6.66 3.14
N PHE A 33 -4.92 -5.50 2.55
CA PHE A 33 -3.73 -4.73 2.93
C PHE A 33 -4.00 -3.86 4.14
N ASP A 34 -5.02 -2.99 4.06
CA ASP A 34 -5.35 -2.00 5.10
C ASP A 34 -5.59 -2.66 6.46
N SER A 35 -6.43 -3.69 6.52
CA SER A 35 -6.78 -4.40 7.76
C SER A 35 -5.55 -4.87 8.56
N HIS A 36 -4.61 -5.58 7.89
CA HIS A 36 -3.42 -6.11 8.55
C HIS A 36 -2.38 -5.01 8.81
N ALA A 37 -2.12 -4.14 7.81
CA ALA A 37 -1.15 -3.05 7.93
C ALA A 37 -1.52 -2.07 9.05
N ASN A 38 -2.79 -1.67 9.12
CA ASN A 38 -3.30 -0.77 10.15
C ASN A 38 -3.22 -1.41 11.54
N SER A 39 -3.50 -2.71 11.65
CA SER A 39 -3.38 -3.44 12.91
C SER A 39 -1.93 -3.52 13.42
N ILE A 40 -0.96 -3.78 12.53
CA ILE A 40 0.47 -3.77 12.86
C ILE A 40 0.91 -2.38 13.31
N VAL A 41 0.52 -1.33 12.57
CA VAL A 41 0.80 0.06 12.92
C VAL A 41 0.16 0.44 14.26
N GLY A 42 -1.05 -0.04 14.52
CA GLY A 42 -1.74 0.09 15.81
C GLY A 42 -0.95 -0.47 16.98
N GLU A 43 -0.45 -1.69 16.84
CA GLU A 43 0.38 -2.35 17.86
C GLU A 43 1.75 -1.66 18.01
N ARG A 44 2.46 -1.40 16.91
CA ARG A 44 3.86 -0.95 16.95
C ARG A 44 4.04 0.56 17.17
N ILE A 45 3.10 1.39 16.72
CA ILE A 45 3.18 2.85 16.81
C ILE A 45 2.15 3.39 17.81
N PHE A 46 0.86 3.19 17.56
CA PHE A 46 -0.19 3.90 18.31
C PHE A 46 -0.35 3.41 19.75
N LYS A 47 -0.15 2.13 20.06
CA LYS A 47 -0.13 1.65 21.44
C LYS A 47 1.00 2.27 22.25
N LYS A 48 2.22 2.32 21.69
CA LYS A 48 3.37 2.98 22.33
C LYS A 48 3.10 4.46 22.60
N MET A 49 2.51 5.17 21.63
CA MET A 49 2.12 6.57 21.82
C MET A 49 1.09 6.78 22.94
N ARG A 50 0.30 5.75 23.28
CA ARG A 50 -0.68 5.77 24.37
C ARG A 50 -0.13 5.19 25.68
N GLY A 51 1.18 4.91 25.76
CA GLY A 51 1.84 4.36 26.96
C GLY A 51 1.66 2.86 27.18
N GLY A 52 1.20 2.12 26.16
CA GLY A 52 1.10 0.66 26.20
C GLY A 52 2.23 -0.03 25.43
N GLU A 53 2.41 -1.32 25.70
CA GLU A 53 3.37 -2.16 24.98
C GLU A 53 2.71 -2.91 23.79
N PRO A 54 3.43 -3.10 22.67
CA PRO A 54 2.94 -3.93 21.56
C PRO A 54 2.78 -5.39 21.96
N ASP A 55 1.73 -6.04 21.48
CA ASP A 55 1.64 -7.50 21.51
C ASP A 55 2.41 -8.08 20.32
N MET A 56 3.63 -8.55 20.58
CA MET A 56 4.50 -9.07 19.52
C MET A 56 4.03 -10.40 18.92
N ASN A 57 3.23 -11.19 19.65
CA ASN A 57 2.64 -12.42 19.10
C ASN A 57 1.59 -12.06 18.06
N LYS A 58 0.72 -11.10 18.38
CA LYS A 58 -0.27 -10.57 17.44
C LYS A 58 0.39 -9.89 16.24
N VAL A 59 1.46 -9.13 16.44
CA VAL A 59 2.23 -8.53 15.33
C VAL A 59 2.78 -9.62 14.41
N ALA A 60 3.33 -10.71 14.95
CA ALA A 60 3.86 -11.81 14.15
C ALA A 60 2.78 -12.51 13.31
N GLU A 61 1.58 -12.71 13.88
CA GLU A 61 0.42 -13.26 13.16
C GLU A 61 0.01 -12.35 12.00
N LEU A 62 -0.25 -11.07 12.28
CA LEU A 62 -0.63 -10.09 11.27
C LEU A 62 0.42 -9.93 10.17
N ARG A 63 1.70 -10.00 10.55
CA ARG A 63 2.83 -9.91 9.61
C ARG A 63 2.83 -11.09 8.63
N ARG A 64 2.50 -12.29 9.09
CA ARG A 64 2.37 -13.48 8.23
C ARG A 64 1.21 -13.30 7.24
N ASP A 65 0.05 -12.88 7.72
CA ASP A 65 -1.13 -12.72 6.86
C ASP A 65 -0.93 -11.58 5.83
N LEU A 66 -0.25 -10.50 6.22
CA LEU A 66 0.16 -9.44 5.31
C LEU A 66 1.21 -9.92 4.29
N ALA A 67 2.14 -10.78 4.71
CA ALA A 67 3.12 -11.37 3.81
C ALA A 67 2.45 -12.22 2.71
N GLU A 68 1.46 -13.04 3.06
CA GLU A 68 0.70 -13.83 2.09
C GLU A 68 -0.02 -12.94 1.06
N ASN A 69 -0.61 -11.82 1.51
CA ASN A 69 -1.20 -10.84 0.59
C ASN A 69 -0.14 -10.23 -0.34
N LEU A 70 1.05 -9.93 0.17
CA LEU A 70 2.14 -9.41 -0.65
C LEU A 70 2.72 -10.47 -1.62
N ASP A 71 2.59 -11.77 -1.34
CA ASP A 71 2.91 -12.82 -2.31
C ASP A 71 1.94 -12.81 -3.50
N VAL A 72 0.66 -12.51 -3.25
CA VAL A 72 -0.31 -12.28 -4.33
C VAL A 72 0.08 -11.04 -5.13
N TYR A 73 0.52 -9.97 -4.47
CA TYR A 73 0.98 -8.75 -5.14
C TYR A 73 2.20 -9.02 -6.01
N GLU A 74 3.14 -9.83 -5.53
CA GLU A 74 4.33 -10.20 -6.29
C GLU A 74 3.96 -10.88 -7.61
N ASN A 75 3.00 -11.81 -7.58
CA ASN A 75 2.49 -12.47 -8.78
C ASN A 75 1.81 -11.47 -9.73
N ILE A 76 0.96 -10.58 -9.20
CA ILE A 76 0.30 -9.53 -9.99
C ILE A 76 1.36 -8.66 -10.68
N LEU A 77 2.29 -8.10 -9.90
CA LEU A 77 3.31 -7.15 -10.33
C LEU A 77 4.40 -7.78 -11.22
N SER A 78 4.48 -9.11 -11.27
CA SER A 78 5.32 -9.81 -12.26
C SER A 78 4.86 -9.58 -13.71
N SER A 79 3.58 -9.24 -13.90
CA SER A 79 2.95 -9.11 -15.21
C SER A 79 2.54 -7.68 -15.57
N GLN A 80 2.52 -6.77 -14.59
CA GLN A 80 2.07 -5.39 -14.76
C GLN A 80 2.80 -4.42 -13.83
N SER A 81 2.83 -3.13 -14.21
CA SER A 81 3.63 -2.12 -13.48
C SER A 81 3.05 -1.62 -12.15
N TYR A 82 1.75 -1.81 -11.94
CA TYR A 82 0.95 -1.30 -10.83
C TYR A 82 -0.17 -2.30 -10.49
N LEU A 83 -0.81 -2.17 -9.35
CA LEU A 83 -1.81 -3.16 -8.91
C LEU A 83 -3.07 -3.15 -9.78
N GLY A 84 -3.45 -1.96 -10.28
CA GLY A 84 -4.60 -1.78 -11.18
C GLY A 84 -4.27 -1.86 -12.67
N GLY A 85 -3.06 -2.29 -13.06
CA GLY A 85 -2.64 -2.34 -14.47
C GLY A 85 -1.28 -1.73 -14.74
N ASN A 86 -1.13 -1.08 -15.90
CA ASN A 86 0.14 -0.46 -16.32
C ASN A 86 0.24 1.04 -16.04
N THR A 87 -0.77 1.61 -15.37
CA THR A 87 -0.83 3.03 -15.01
C THR A 87 -1.01 3.18 -13.50
N PHE A 88 -0.39 4.20 -12.91
CA PHE A 88 -0.57 4.55 -11.50
C PHE A 88 -2.01 5.02 -11.26
N THR A 89 -2.67 4.46 -10.24
CA THR A 89 -4.06 4.80 -9.89
C THR A 89 -4.21 5.13 -8.41
N LEU A 90 -5.43 5.47 -7.97
CA LEU A 90 -5.74 5.59 -6.55
C LEU A 90 -5.47 4.28 -5.79
N ALA A 91 -5.62 3.12 -6.43
CA ALA A 91 -5.38 1.84 -5.79
C ALA A 91 -3.95 1.73 -5.29
N ASP A 92 -2.95 2.23 -6.04
CA ASP A 92 -1.55 2.26 -5.60
C ASP A 92 -1.27 3.38 -4.59
N LEU A 93 -2.02 4.48 -4.66
CA LEU A 93 -1.87 5.63 -3.77
C LEU A 93 -2.29 5.27 -2.33
N PHE A 94 -3.33 4.45 -2.18
CA PHE A 94 -3.90 4.08 -0.87
C PHE A 94 -2.89 3.35 0.03
N HIS A 95 -1.92 2.62 -0.55
CA HIS A 95 -0.87 1.94 0.23
C HIS A 95 0.15 2.88 0.89
N LEU A 96 0.30 4.12 0.39
CA LEU A 96 1.42 4.98 0.79
C LEU A 96 1.44 5.36 2.29
N PRO A 97 0.32 5.76 2.92
CA PRO A 97 0.32 6.15 4.33
C PRO A 97 0.70 4.99 5.25
N LEU A 98 -0.01 3.86 5.17
CA LEU A 98 0.25 2.70 6.01
C LEU A 98 1.57 2.02 5.65
N GLY A 99 1.90 1.88 4.37
CA GLY A 99 3.19 1.33 3.93
C GLY A 99 4.38 2.13 4.47
N SER A 100 4.27 3.47 4.50
CA SER A 100 5.32 4.32 5.07
C SER A 100 5.44 4.16 6.59
N LEU A 101 4.32 3.96 7.29
CA LEU A 101 4.34 3.69 8.73
C LEU A 101 4.88 2.29 9.05
N LEU A 102 4.59 1.29 8.24
CA LEU A 102 5.19 -0.05 8.33
C LEU A 102 6.72 0.02 8.20
N VAL A 103 7.24 0.74 7.21
CA VAL A 103 8.68 0.97 7.08
C VAL A 103 9.24 1.65 8.32
N LYS A 104 8.60 2.74 8.79
CA LYS A 104 9.04 3.50 9.98
C LYS A 104 9.03 2.66 11.26
N CYS A 105 8.10 1.71 11.41
CA CYS A 105 8.02 0.87 12.59
C CYS A 105 8.91 -0.38 12.51
N GLY A 106 9.66 -0.59 11.42
CA GLY A 106 10.63 -1.68 11.26
C GLY A 106 10.10 -2.89 10.51
N GLU A 107 9.03 -2.74 9.72
CA GLU A 107 8.45 -3.79 8.86
C GLU A 107 8.80 -3.60 7.38
N GLY A 108 9.86 -2.86 7.07
CA GLY A 108 10.29 -2.60 5.68
C GLY A 108 10.61 -3.86 4.87
N GLU A 109 11.06 -4.93 5.53
CA GLU A 109 11.37 -6.23 4.91
C GLU A 109 10.17 -6.82 4.13
N LEU A 110 8.93 -6.51 4.54
CA LEU A 110 7.72 -6.94 3.84
C LEU A 110 7.72 -6.49 2.37
N PHE A 111 8.25 -5.28 2.10
CA PHE A 111 8.35 -4.74 0.75
C PHE A 111 9.67 -5.08 0.06
N GLU A 112 10.73 -5.37 0.81
CA GLU A 112 12.08 -5.57 0.25
C GLU A 112 12.39 -7.01 -0.16
N SER A 113 11.70 -7.99 0.44
CA SER A 113 11.93 -9.43 0.22
C SER A 113 11.41 -9.95 -1.12
N ARG A 114 10.57 -9.18 -1.81
CA ARG A 114 9.86 -9.54 -3.04
C ARG A 114 10.26 -8.58 -4.16
N PRO A 115 10.92 -9.02 -5.25
CA PRO A 115 11.53 -8.11 -6.20
C PRO A 115 10.52 -7.20 -6.94
N HIS A 116 9.35 -7.70 -7.35
CA HIS A 116 8.36 -6.87 -8.05
C HIS A 116 7.62 -5.94 -7.09
N VAL A 117 7.25 -6.41 -5.89
CA VAL A 117 6.72 -5.55 -4.81
C VAL A 117 7.73 -4.46 -4.43
N LYS A 118 9.01 -4.79 -4.29
CA LYS A 118 10.07 -3.83 -4.00
C LYS A 118 10.15 -2.76 -5.07
N GLN A 119 10.15 -3.17 -6.33
CA GLN A 119 10.20 -2.24 -7.47
C GLN A 119 8.96 -1.32 -7.48
N TRP A 120 7.77 -1.88 -7.30
CA TRP A 120 6.51 -1.14 -7.20
C TRP A 120 6.52 -0.15 -6.03
N TRP A 121 6.88 -0.62 -4.84
CA TRP A 121 6.95 0.20 -3.62
C TRP A 121 7.91 1.37 -3.80
N ASN A 122 9.11 1.12 -4.33
CA ASN A 122 10.06 2.17 -4.66
C ASN A 122 9.49 3.17 -5.66
N LYS A 123 8.78 2.70 -6.69
CA LYS A 123 8.17 3.56 -7.72
C LYS A 123 7.09 4.47 -7.15
N ILE A 124 6.23 3.98 -6.25
CA ILE A 124 5.13 4.77 -5.69
C ILE A 124 5.59 5.67 -4.55
N SER A 125 6.47 5.19 -3.67
CA SER A 125 6.95 5.93 -2.49
C SER A 125 7.96 7.02 -2.85
N THR A 126 8.58 6.96 -4.03
CA THR A 126 9.52 8.01 -4.48
C THR A 126 8.85 9.12 -5.29
N ARG A 127 7.54 9.05 -5.53
CA ARG A 127 6.80 10.09 -6.27
C ARG A 127 6.91 11.44 -5.55
N GLN A 128 7.16 12.50 -6.31
CA GLN A 128 7.36 13.84 -5.75
C GLN A 128 6.17 14.30 -4.90
N ALA A 129 4.93 14.02 -5.34
CA ALA A 129 3.73 14.35 -4.57
C ALA A 129 3.72 13.68 -3.19
N TRP A 130 4.19 12.43 -3.08
CA TRP A 130 4.27 11.74 -1.80
C TRP A 130 5.41 12.26 -0.94
N LYS A 131 6.59 12.49 -1.53
CA LYS A 131 7.72 13.10 -0.81
C LYS A 131 7.34 14.44 -0.18
N THR A 132 6.57 15.27 -0.90
CA THR A 132 6.05 16.53 -0.36
C THR A 132 5.20 16.30 0.88
N VAL A 133 4.27 15.33 0.87
CA VAL A 133 3.47 14.96 2.05
C VAL A 133 4.36 14.52 3.22
N GLN A 134 5.38 13.72 2.96
CA GLN A 134 6.32 13.26 4.00
C GLN A 134 7.13 14.39 4.64
N THR A 135 7.29 15.54 3.97
CA THR A 135 7.98 16.72 4.53
C THR A 135 7.06 17.70 5.25
N MET A 136 5.74 17.52 5.15
CA MET A 136 4.74 18.39 5.79
C MET A 136 4.40 17.95 7.23
N THR A 137 4.94 16.81 7.68
CA THR A 137 4.70 16.20 9.01
C THR A 137 5.97 16.18 9.84
#